data_AF-A0A251UYC0-F1
#
_entry.id   AF-A0A251UYC0-F1
#
_cell.length_a   1.000
_cell.length_b   1.000
_cell.length_c   1.000
_cell.angle_alpha   90.00
_cell.angle_beta   90.00
_cell.angle_gamma   90.00
#
_symmetry.space_group_name_H-M   'P 1'
#
loop_
_entity.id
_entity.type
_entity.pdbx_description
1 polymer ?
#
loop_
_entity_poly.entity_id
_entity_poly.type
_entity_poly.pdbx_seq_one_letter_code
_entity_poly.pdbx_strand_id
1 'polypeptide(L)'
;MEQGLDMSSLIHVIGRDLTMKSLMSLPRYNYARIASLNRSFRELIRSGELYRLRSTHQVIEHWVYFSCDPLKWEAFDPVNEKWMNLPMMDTDLGIQFSDKESMAVGTDLLVIGNDMLGPGIYKYSLLTNSWSQGLPMNEPRWLLGSASFKNIAIFAGGVDRNGKIMDAVESYDSETGTWKTLPSMIKPRKFSSGVFMDGKFYVIGGISSNDSNPLTCGEEYDLDTQKWTEIPNMSPGGGGPRMAPPLLAVASNELYAADCAAMELKMYSKKNKE
;
A
#
# COMPACT_ATOMS: atom_id res chain seq x y z
N MET A 1 -28.62 46.10 -1.67
CA MET A 1 -27.91 45.21 -2.60
C MET A 1 -26.68 44.69 -1.87
N GLU A 2 -26.80 43.55 -1.20
CA GLU A 2 -25.65 42.84 -0.66
C GLU A 2 -24.82 42.33 -1.84
N GLN A 3 -23.61 42.84 -1.99
CA GLN A 3 -22.61 42.19 -2.81
C GLN A 3 -22.29 40.86 -2.13
N GLY A 4 -22.82 39.77 -2.67
CA GLY A 4 -22.49 38.44 -2.23
C GLY A 4 -20.97 38.28 -2.26
N LEU A 5 -20.36 38.05 -1.08
CA LEU A 5 -18.96 37.69 -0.97
C LEU A 5 -18.70 36.53 -1.92
N ASP A 6 -17.80 36.73 -2.88
CA ASP A 6 -17.34 35.63 -3.71
C ASP A 6 -16.61 34.63 -2.82
N MET A 7 -17.33 33.56 -2.45
CA MET A 7 -16.84 32.51 -1.57
C MET A 7 -15.63 31.77 -2.16
N SER A 8 -15.30 31.96 -3.44
CA SER A 8 -14.04 31.49 -4.01
C SER A 8 -12.81 32.15 -3.36
N SER A 9 -12.98 33.31 -2.73
CA SER A 9 -11.92 34.08 -2.09
C SER A 9 -11.70 33.77 -0.60
N LEU A 10 -12.43 32.84 0.02
CA LEU A 10 -12.40 32.66 1.49
C LEU A 10 -10.99 32.39 2.03
N ILE A 11 -10.19 31.60 1.31
CA ILE A 11 -8.78 31.34 1.65
C ILE A 11 -7.93 32.62 1.56
N HIS A 12 -8.21 33.48 0.59
CA HIS A 12 -7.53 34.77 0.45
C HIS A 12 -7.87 35.72 1.60
N VAL A 13 -9.14 35.74 2.04
CA VAL A 13 -9.60 36.58 3.16
C VAL A 13 -9.01 36.13 4.50
N ILE A 14 -9.00 34.82 4.78
CA ILE A 14 -8.41 34.26 6.01
C ILE A 14 -6.87 34.31 5.96
N GLY A 15 -6.30 34.32 4.77
CA GLY A 15 -4.88 34.12 4.53
C GLY A 15 -4.54 32.64 4.39
N ARG A 16 -3.71 32.33 3.38
CA ARG A 16 -3.34 30.95 3.03
C ARG A 16 -2.64 30.24 4.19
N ASP A 17 -1.69 30.89 4.85
CA ASP A 17 -0.89 30.29 5.93
C ASP A 17 -1.74 29.94 7.15
N LEU A 18 -2.65 30.85 7.55
CA LEU A 18 -3.59 30.61 8.65
C LEU A 18 -4.57 29.49 8.30
N THR A 19 -5.04 29.45 7.05
CA THR A 19 -5.89 28.37 6.55
C THR A 19 -5.16 27.03 6.63
N MET A 20 -3.94 26.93 6.08
CA MET A 20 -3.15 25.69 6.09
C MET A 20 -2.89 25.21 7.52
N LYS A 21 -2.45 26.11 8.41
CA LYS A 21 -2.18 25.78 9.82
C LYS A 21 -3.43 25.26 10.54
N SER A 22 -4.58 25.88 10.29
CA SER A 22 -5.85 25.45 10.88
C SER A 22 -6.26 24.07 10.36
N LEU A 23 -6.26 23.88 9.04
CA LEU A 23 -6.66 22.63 8.41
C LEU A 23 -5.74 21.46 8.76
N MET A 24 -4.43 21.69 8.90
CA MET A 24 -3.47 20.65 9.27
C MET A 24 -3.79 20.01 10.62
N SER A 25 -4.37 20.76 11.56
CA SER A 25 -4.72 20.27 12.89
C SER A 25 -6.02 19.48 12.94
N LEU A 26 -6.83 19.54 11.88
CA LEU A 26 -8.11 18.86 11.83
C LEU A 26 -7.93 17.38 11.47
N PRO A 27 -8.70 16.47 12.10
CA PRO A 27 -8.76 15.08 11.68
C PRO A 27 -9.19 14.95 10.22
N ARG A 28 -8.56 14.03 9.49
CA ARG A 28 -8.77 13.81 8.05
C ARG A 28 -10.22 13.50 7.67
N TYR A 29 -11.00 12.88 8.56
CA TYR A 29 -12.42 12.60 8.28
C TYR A 29 -13.25 13.88 8.05
N ASN A 30 -12.78 15.06 8.46
CA ASN A 30 -13.44 16.34 8.18
C ASN A 30 -13.15 16.88 6.77
N TYR A 31 -12.13 16.37 6.07
CA TYR A 31 -11.65 16.97 4.82
C TYR A 31 -12.68 16.88 3.69
N ALA A 32 -13.50 15.82 3.67
CA ALA A 32 -14.60 15.73 2.72
C ALA A 32 -15.64 16.86 2.92
N ARG A 33 -15.94 17.20 4.18
CA ARG A 33 -16.84 18.32 4.51
C ARG A 33 -16.21 19.66 4.12
N ILE A 34 -14.92 19.84 4.40
CA ILE A 34 -14.18 21.05 4.02
C ILE A 34 -14.15 21.23 2.49
N ALA A 35 -13.86 20.15 1.74
CA ALA A 35 -13.87 20.16 0.27
C ALA A 35 -15.26 20.45 -0.33
N SER A 36 -16.34 20.32 0.45
CA SER A 36 -17.69 20.64 0.01
C SER A 36 -18.05 22.12 0.17
N LEU A 37 -17.27 22.90 0.93
CA LEU A 37 -17.57 24.32 1.22
C LEU A 37 -17.55 25.20 -0.02
N ASN A 38 -16.50 25.12 -0.83
CA ASN A 38 -16.37 25.85 -2.11
C ASN A 38 -15.29 25.23 -3.00
N ARG A 39 -15.14 25.78 -4.21
CA ARG A 39 -14.17 25.32 -5.21
C ARG A 39 -12.71 25.41 -4.71
N SER A 40 -12.35 26.49 -4.02
CA SER A 40 -10.98 26.73 -3.56
C SER A 40 -10.54 25.73 -2.48
N PHE A 41 -11.40 25.41 -1.50
CA PHE A 41 -11.12 24.34 -0.53
C PHE A 41 -11.08 22.97 -1.20
N ARG A 42 -11.97 22.71 -2.17
CA ARG A 42 -11.95 21.46 -2.93
C ARG A 42 -10.63 21.27 -3.68
N GLU A 43 -10.17 22.31 -4.37
CA GLU A 43 -8.90 22.32 -5.09
C GLU A 43 -7.72 22.15 -4.14
N LEU A 44 -7.74 22.82 -2.98
CA LEU A 44 -6.72 22.68 -1.95
C LEU A 44 -6.60 21.23 -1.45
N ILE A 45 -7.71 20.60 -1.08
CA ILE A 45 -7.70 19.20 -0.63
C ILE A 45 -7.25 18.26 -1.75
N ARG A 46 -7.76 18.45 -2.97
CA ARG A 46 -7.43 17.63 -4.14
C ARG A 46 -5.98 17.76 -4.60
N SER A 47 -5.32 18.89 -4.32
CA SER A 47 -3.93 19.12 -4.68
C SER A 47 -2.91 18.24 -3.93
N GLY A 48 -3.35 17.60 -2.83
CA GLY A 48 -2.46 16.84 -1.95
C GLY A 48 -1.51 17.69 -1.11
N GLU A 49 -1.48 19.02 -1.28
CA GLU A 49 -0.56 19.92 -0.58
C GLU A 49 -0.70 19.83 0.93
N LEU A 50 -1.94 19.74 1.43
CA LEU A 50 -2.20 19.60 2.86
C LEU A 50 -1.65 18.28 3.42
N TYR A 51 -1.71 17.19 2.65
CA TYR A 51 -1.17 15.88 3.06
C TYR A 51 0.36 15.90 3.08
N ARG A 52 0.99 16.50 2.06
CA ARG A 52 2.44 16.73 2.02
C ARG A 52 2.90 17.59 3.18
N LEU A 53 2.19 18.67 3.48
CA LEU A 53 2.51 19.56 4.60
C LEU A 53 2.38 18.87 5.96
N ARG A 54 1.38 18.02 6.13
CA ARG A 54 1.24 17.19 7.34
C ARG A 54 2.37 16.19 7.49
N SER A 55 2.78 15.56 6.39
CA SER A 55 3.94 14.65 6.36
C SER A 55 5.23 15.36 6.81
N THR A 56 5.51 16.57 6.31
CA THR A 56 6.70 17.34 6.71
C THR A 56 6.67 17.80 8.17
N HIS A 57 5.48 17.96 8.76
CA HIS A 57 5.29 18.31 10.17
C HIS A 57 5.05 17.09 11.07
N GLN A 58 5.26 15.87 10.56
CA GLN A 58 5.09 14.61 11.31
C GLN A 58 3.68 14.42 11.90
N VAL A 59 2.65 14.98 11.26
CA VAL A 59 1.26 14.80 11.66
C VAL A 59 0.70 13.52 11.01
N ILE A 60 0.92 12.40 11.69
CA ILE A 60 0.57 11.07 11.21
C ILE A 60 -0.86 10.70 11.64
N GLU A 61 -1.68 10.26 10.69
CA GLU A 61 -2.98 9.66 10.95
C GLU A 61 -3.02 8.27 10.30
N HIS A 62 -3.10 7.23 11.11
CA HIS A 62 -3.23 5.86 10.64
C HIS A 62 -4.69 5.54 10.38
N TRP A 63 -4.97 4.93 9.23
CA TRP A 63 -6.30 4.43 8.88
C TRP A 63 -6.15 3.01 8.36
N VAL A 64 -7.08 2.16 8.77
CA VAL A 64 -7.13 0.76 8.34
C VAL A 64 -8.16 0.65 7.23
N TYR A 65 -7.75 0.16 6.08
CA TYR A 65 -8.64 -0.13 4.95
C TYR A 65 -8.86 -1.62 4.87
N PHE A 66 -10.11 -2.06 4.72
CA PHE A 66 -10.41 -3.46 4.56
C PHE A 66 -11.69 -3.65 3.73
N SER A 67 -11.87 -4.87 3.25
CA SER A 67 -12.92 -5.26 2.30
C SER A 67 -13.44 -6.64 2.67
N CYS A 68 -14.72 -6.75 3.01
CA CYS A 68 -15.41 -8.04 3.16
C CYS A 68 -16.28 -8.39 1.94
N ASP A 69 -16.38 -7.46 0.99
CA ASP A 69 -17.05 -7.58 -0.29
C ASP A 69 -16.02 -7.18 -1.36
N PRO A 70 -15.91 -7.91 -2.49
CA PRO A 70 -14.94 -7.59 -3.55
C PRO A 70 -14.96 -6.16 -4.08
N LEU A 71 -16.09 -5.46 -3.99
CA LEU A 71 -16.31 -4.13 -4.57
C LEU A 71 -16.49 -3.02 -3.53
N LYS A 72 -16.70 -3.38 -2.25
CA LYS A 72 -16.97 -2.41 -1.19
C LYS A 72 -15.85 -2.40 -0.18
N TRP A 73 -15.30 -1.20 -0.03
CA TRP A 73 -14.21 -0.94 0.90
C TRP A 73 -14.69 -0.03 2.02
N GLU A 74 -14.19 -0.33 3.21
CA GLU A 74 -14.40 0.47 4.41
C GLU A 74 -13.03 0.93 4.91
N ALA A 75 -13.01 2.12 5.50
CA ALA A 75 -11.84 2.65 6.18
C ALA A 75 -12.21 3.01 7.61
N PHE A 76 -11.33 2.64 8.54
CA PHE A 76 -11.48 2.87 9.96
C PHE A 76 -10.35 3.76 10.47
N ASP A 77 -10.73 4.83 11.16
CA ASP A 77 -9.85 5.67 11.97
C ASP A 77 -9.85 5.13 13.40
N PRO A 78 -8.79 4.43 13.85
CA PRO A 78 -8.72 3.87 15.19
C PRO A 78 -8.51 4.92 16.29
N VAL A 79 -8.08 6.14 15.95
CA VAL A 79 -7.83 7.21 16.94
C VAL A 79 -9.14 7.92 17.29
N ASN A 80 -9.97 8.20 16.29
CA ASN A 80 -11.23 8.91 16.46
C ASN A 80 -12.47 8.00 16.43
N GLU A 81 -12.26 6.69 16.25
CA GLU A 81 -13.30 5.65 16.13
C GLU A 81 -14.33 5.99 15.04
N LYS A 82 -13.82 6.43 13.87
CA LYS A 82 -14.66 6.83 12.73
C LYS A 82 -14.60 5.84 11.59
N TRP A 83 -15.77 5.55 11.06
CA TRP A 83 -15.97 4.73 9.87
C TRP A 83 -16.19 5.61 8.65
N MET A 84 -15.62 5.19 7.53
CA MET A 84 -15.83 5.79 6.23
C MET A 84 -16.09 4.69 5.20
N ASN A 85 -17.21 4.79 4.49
CA ASN A 85 -17.47 3.98 3.32
C ASN A 85 -16.76 4.60 2.12
N LEU A 86 -15.98 3.82 1.41
CA LEU A 86 -15.42 4.23 0.13
C LEU A 86 -16.50 4.11 -0.95
N PRO A 87 -16.40 4.88 -2.05
CA PRO A 87 -17.21 4.62 -3.24
C PRO A 87 -17.03 3.17 -3.70
N MET A 88 -18.05 2.63 -4.37
CA MET A 88 -17.97 1.31 -4.96
C MET A 88 -16.83 1.29 -5.99
N MET A 89 -16.01 0.24 -5.94
CA MET A 89 -14.95 0.04 -6.94
C MET A 89 -15.61 -0.30 -8.28
N ASP A 90 -15.34 0.53 -9.29
CA ASP A 90 -15.81 0.30 -10.66
C ASP A 90 -14.87 -0.71 -11.33
N THR A 91 -15.23 -1.99 -11.28
CA THR A 91 -14.42 -3.07 -11.88
C THR A 91 -15.20 -3.87 -12.88
N ASP A 92 -14.47 -4.36 -13.89
CA ASP A 92 -14.94 -5.46 -14.70
C ASP A 92 -15.13 -6.73 -13.83
N LEU A 93 -16.14 -7.53 -14.17
CA LEU A 93 -16.55 -8.74 -13.43
C LEU A 93 -15.41 -9.74 -13.15
N GLY A 94 -14.31 -9.68 -13.93
CA GLY A 94 -13.15 -10.57 -13.79
C GLY A 94 -12.37 -10.40 -12.48
N ILE A 95 -12.23 -9.18 -11.95
CA ILE A 95 -11.52 -8.93 -10.69
C ILE A 95 -12.33 -9.38 -9.48
N GLN A 96 -13.64 -9.54 -9.61
CA GLN A 96 -14.50 -9.91 -8.49
C GLN A 96 -14.09 -11.26 -7.86
N PHE A 97 -13.51 -12.18 -8.65
CA PHE A 97 -13.26 -13.56 -8.26
C PHE A 97 -11.77 -13.96 -8.23
N SER A 98 -10.85 -13.01 -8.32
CA SER A 98 -9.41 -13.29 -8.28
C SER A 98 -8.78 -12.95 -6.92
N ASP A 99 -7.65 -13.60 -6.64
CA ASP A 99 -6.76 -13.21 -5.55
C ASP A 99 -6.32 -11.76 -5.75
N LYS A 100 -6.43 -10.98 -4.68
CA LYS A 100 -6.10 -9.55 -4.66
C LYS A 100 -5.02 -9.28 -3.65
N GLU A 101 -4.02 -8.56 -4.08
CA GLU A 101 -3.11 -7.85 -3.19
C GLU A 101 -3.64 -6.43 -3.01
N SER A 102 -3.60 -5.92 -1.78
CA SER A 102 -4.03 -4.55 -1.50
C SER A 102 -3.09 -3.84 -0.56
N MET A 103 -2.87 -2.56 -0.80
CA MET A 103 -1.92 -1.79 -0.01
C MET A 103 -2.19 -0.29 -0.08
N ALA A 104 -2.11 0.37 1.07
CA ALA A 104 -2.10 1.83 1.15
C ALA A 104 -0.68 2.36 0.85
N VAL A 105 -0.58 3.37 -0.02
CA VAL A 105 0.68 4.05 -0.36
C VAL A 105 0.41 5.54 -0.57
N GLY A 106 1.08 6.39 0.21
CA GLY A 106 0.81 7.83 0.21
C GLY A 106 -0.66 8.16 0.48
N THR A 107 -1.31 8.78 -0.51
CA THR A 107 -2.74 9.13 -0.46
C THR A 107 -3.63 8.15 -1.23
N ASP A 108 -3.07 7.05 -1.70
CA ASP A 108 -3.74 6.10 -2.57
C ASP A 108 -3.84 4.72 -1.90
N LEU A 109 -4.90 3.98 -2.24
CA LEU A 109 -5.05 2.56 -1.94
C LEU A 109 -5.00 1.82 -3.27
N LEU A 110 -4.02 0.93 -3.41
CA LEU A 110 -3.87 0.06 -4.56
C LEU A 110 -4.54 -1.28 -4.29
N VAL A 111 -5.25 -1.79 -5.28
CA VAL A 111 -5.80 -3.14 -5.33
C VAL A 111 -5.34 -3.76 -6.64
N ILE A 112 -4.45 -4.74 -6.53
CA ILE A 112 -3.88 -5.46 -7.66
C ILE A 112 -4.53 -6.84 -7.67
N GLY A 113 -5.23 -7.15 -8.74
CA GLY A 113 -5.86 -8.45 -8.94
C GLY A 113 -5.54 -9.00 -10.31
N ASN A 114 -5.87 -10.27 -10.53
CA ASN A 114 -5.82 -10.86 -11.86
C ASN A 114 -7.21 -10.78 -12.52
N ASP A 115 -7.32 -10.27 -13.73
CA ASP A 115 -8.54 -10.29 -14.53
C ASP A 115 -8.40 -11.32 -15.69
N MET A 116 -9.45 -11.48 -16.51
CA MET A 116 -9.44 -12.43 -17.63
C MET A 116 -8.49 -12.02 -18.78
N LEU A 117 -8.06 -10.76 -18.81
CA LEU A 117 -7.18 -10.13 -19.79
C LEU A 117 -5.74 -9.90 -19.27
N GLY A 118 -5.50 -9.97 -17.96
CA GLY A 118 -4.19 -9.80 -17.30
C GLY A 118 -4.32 -9.23 -15.88
N PRO A 119 -3.22 -8.85 -15.20
CA PRO A 119 -3.32 -8.20 -13.91
C PRO A 119 -3.85 -6.77 -14.06
N GLY A 120 -4.95 -6.50 -13.37
CA GLY A 120 -5.58 -5.18 -13.27
C GLY A 120 -5.17 -4.47 -11.99
N ILE A 121 -4.86 -3.18 -12.09
CA ILE A 121 -4.53 -2.33 -10.96
C ILE A 121 -5.64 -1.30 -10.79
N TYR A 122 -6.29 -1.35 -9.64
CA TYR A 122 -7.30 -0.38 -9.24
C TYR A 122 -6.73 0.52 -8.16
N LYS A 123 -7.00 1.81 -8.29
CA LYS A 123 -6.48 2.83 -7.41
C LYS A 123 -7.63 3.64 -6.86
N TYR A 124 -7.79 3.62 -5.55
CA TYR A 124 -8.61 4.60 -4.86
C TYR A 124 -7.72 5.77 -4.46
N SER A 125 -8.09 6.99 -4.86
CA SER A 125 -7.43 8.19 -4.37
C SER A 125 -8.24 8.85 -3.28
N LEU A 126 -7.61 9.04 -2.12
CA LEU A 126 -8.19 9.77 -1.00
C LEU A 126 -8.45 11.26 -1.34
N LEU A 127 -7.63 11.82 -2.23
CA LEU A 127 -7.71 13.23 -2.62
C LEU A 127 -9.01 13.55 -3.37
N THR A 128 -9.43 12.64 -4.24
CA THR A 128 -10.64 12.79 -5.06
C THR A 128 -11.83 12.00 -4.52
N ASN A 129 -11.61 11.10 -3.55
CA ASN A 129 -12.57 10.13 -3.05
C ASN A 129 -13.22 9.36 -4.20
N SER A 130 -12.38 8.75 -5.05
CA SER A 130 -12.84 8.02 -6.24
C SER A 130 -11.89 6.90 -6.60
N TRP A 131 -12.43 5.86 -7.22
CA TRP A 131 -11.65 4.82 -7.88
C TRP A 131 -11.28 5.22 -9.30
N SER A 132 -10.13 4.76 -9.76
CA SER A 132 -9.68 4.82 -11.15
C SER A 132 -8.83 3.60 -11.48
N GLN A 133 -8.75 3.25 -12.75
CA GLN A 133 -7.76 2.29 -13.21
C GLN A 133 -6.35 2.88 -13.06
N GLY A 134 -5.43 2.12 -12.49
CA GLY A 134 -4.01 2.47 -12.37
C GLY A 134 -3.25 2.12 -13.66
N LEU A 135 -2.05 2.69 -13.81
CA LEU A 135 -1.13 2.27 -14.86
C LEU A 135 -0.69 0.82 -14.59
N PRO A 136 -0.55 -0.02 -15.63
CA PRO A 136 -0.08 -1.38 -15.45
C PRO A 136 1.39 -1.39 -15.00
N MET A 137 1.78 -2.45 -14.29
CA MET A 137 3.19 -2.79 -14.04
C MET A 137 3.95 -2.91 -15.36
N ASN A 138 5.26 -2.63 -15.35
CA ASN A 138 6.11 -2.86 -16.52
C ASN A 138 6.20 -4.35 -16.86
N GLU A 139 6.22 -5.21 -15.84
CA GLU A 139 6.16 -6.65 -15.95
C GLU A 139 4.92 -7.20 -15.23
N PRO A 140 3.76 -7.29 -15.91
CA PRO A 140 2.50 -7.78 -15.34
C PRO A 140 2.61 -9.13 -14.61
N ARG A 141 2.27 -9.16 -13.31
CA ARG A 141 2.38 -10.34 -12.43
C ARG A 141 1.45 -10.27 -11.21
N TRP A 142 1.26 -11.40 -10.53
CA TRP A 142 0.49 -11.50 -9.27
C TRP A 142 1.16 -12.43 -8.24
N LEU A 143 0.61 -12.54 -7.01
CA LEU A 143 1.17 -13.31 -5.87
C LEU A 143 2.53 -12.79 -5.40
N LEU A 144 2.62 -11.48 -5.25
CA LEU A 144 3.84 -10.70 -5.02
C LEU A 144 4.06 -10.47 -3.53
N GLY A 145 5.33 -10.37 -3.11
CA GLY A 145 5.62 -9.69 -1.85
C GLY A 145 5.54 -8.18 -2.06
N SER A 146 4.76 -7.46 -1.25
CA SER A 146 4.68 -6.01 -1.35
C SER A 146 4.64 -5.31 -0.01
N ALA A 147 5.19 -4.10 0.05
CA ALA A 147 5.10 -3.22 1.20
C ALA A 147 5.25 -1.75 0.75
N SER A 148 4.78 -0.83 1.58
CA SER A 148 4.86 0.60 1.32
C SER A 148 5.63 1.33 2.41
N PHE A 149 6.34 2.37 2.00
CA PHE A 149 7.01 3.31 2.87
C PHE A 149 6.80 4.72 2.30
N LYS A 150 6.07 5.56 3.05
CA LYS A 150 5.66 6.89 2.61
C LYS A 150 4.83 6.83 1.30
N ASN A 151 5.28 7.48 0.24
CA ASN A 151 4.66 7.53 -1.08
C ASN A 151 5.16 6.44 -2.03
N ILE A 152 6.08 5.58 -1.59
CA ILE A 152 6.64 4.51 -2.40
C ILE A 152 6.10 3.17 -1.95
N ALA A 153 5.71 2.34 -2.90
CA ALA A 153 5.42 0.92 -2.71
C ALA A 153 6.41 0.08 -3.51
N ILE A 154 6.88 -1.03 -2.94
CA ILE A 154 7.77 -1.98 -3.64
C ILE A 154 7.03 -3.30 -3.79
N PHE A 155 7.15 -3.90 -4.98
CA PHE A 155 6.53 -5.15 -5.39
C PHE A 155 7.60 -6.09 -5.92
N ALA A 156 7.79 -7.21 -5.23
CA ALA A 156 8.88 -8.14 -5.48
C ALA A 156 8.37 -9.55 -5.77
N GLY A 157 8.92 -10.15 -6.82
CA GLY A 157 8.61 -11.51 -7.23
C GLY A 157 7.28 -11.60 -7.96
N GLY A 158 6.61 -12.74 -7.81
CA GLY A 158 5.33 -13.05 -8.43
C GLY A 158 5.37 -14.16 -9.44
N VAL A 159 4.24 -14.30 -10.12
CA VAL A 159 4.08 -15.18 -11.27
C VAL A 159 3.59 -14.39 -12.47
N ASP A 160 4.20 -14.63 -13.63
CA ASP A 160 3.75 -14.06 -14.90
C ASP A 160 2.56 -14.82 -15.49
N ARG A 161 2.05 -14.35 -16.64
CA ARG A 161 0.95 -14.99 -17.36
C ARG A 161 1.21 -16.44 -17.78
N ASN A 162 2.47 -16.81 -17.95
CA ASN A 162 2.89 -18.15 -18.37
C ASN A 162 3.12 -19.10 -17.18
N GLY A 163 2.93 -18.63 -15.95
CA GLY A 163 3.20 -19.42 -14.76
C GLY A 163 4.67 -19.40 -14.33
N LYS A 164 5.52 -18.56 -14.94
CA LYS A 164 6.93 -18.41 -14.57
C LYS A 164 7.03 -17.63 -13.26
N ILE A 165 7.74 -18.19 -12.29
CA ILE A 165 8.06 -17.49 -11.04
C ILE A 165 9.16 -16.47 -11.33
N MET A 166 8.93 -15.22 -10.92
CA MET A 166 9.76 -14.07 -11.28
C MET A 166 10.62 -13.63 -10.09
N ASP A 167 11.77 -13.03 -10.41
CA ASP A 167 12.66 -12.29 -9.52
C ASP A 167 12.55 -10.77 -9.73
N ALA A 168 11.64 -10.35 -10.61
CA ALA A 168 11.41 -8.95 -10.97
C ALA A 168 10.92 -8.13 -9.78
N VAL A 169 11.41 -6.88 -9.71
CA VAL A 169 11.09 -5.93 -8.64
C VAL A 169 10.73 -4.60 -9.28
N GLU A 170 9.60 -4.04 -8.85
CA GLU A 170 9.18 -2.72 -9.27
C GLU A 170 8.78 -1.87 -8.06
N SER A 171 9.12 -0.59 -8.11
CA SER A 171 8.57 0.42 -7.21
C SER A 171 7.47 1.22 -7.90
N TYR A 172 6.42 1.53 -7.17
CA TYR A 172 5.37 2.47 -7.54
C TYR A 172 5.50 3.74 -6.71
N ASP A 173 5.46 4.91 -7.37
CA ASP A 173 5.36 6.20 -6.70
C ASP A 173 3.91 6.72 -6.79
N SER A 174 3.27 6.90 -5.65
CA SER A 174 1.89 7.39 -5.58
C SER A 174 1.72 8.85 -5.99
N GLU A 175 2.77 9.67 -5.92
CA GLU A 175 2.69 11.09 -6.31
C GLU A 175 2.65 11.26 -7.83
N THR A 176 3.45 10.47 -8.55
CA THR A 176 3.50 10.50 -10.02
C THR A 176 2.58 9.47 -10.67
N GLY A 177 2.19 8.43 -9.92
CA GLY A 177 1.42 7.30 -10.42
C GLY A 177 2.22 6.37 -11.32
N THR A 178 3.56 6.43 -11.29
CA THR A 178 4.43 5.72 -12.23
C THR A 178 5.14 4.53 -11.59
N TRP A 179 5.40 3.52 -12.41
CA TRP A 179 6.19 2.35 -12.05
C TRP A 179 7.65 2.51 -12.48
N LYS A 180 8.58 1.98 -11.67
CA LYS A 180 10.00 1.96 -11.95
C LYS A 180 10.57 0.58 -11.63
N THR A 181 11.27 -0.02 -12.59
CA THR A 181 12.02 -1.25 -12.39
C THR A 181 13.20 -1.02 -11.44
N LEU A 182 13.35 -1.91 -10.47
CA LEU A 182 14.47 -1.97 -9.52
C LEU A 182 15.36 -3.18 -9.85
N PRO A 183 16.57 -3.29 -9.27
CA PRO A 183 17.37 -4.50 -9.39
C PRO A 183 16.59 -5.75 -8.96
N SER A 184 16.70 -6.81 -9.75
CA SER A 184 16.05 -8.09 -9.46
C SER A 184 16.56 -8.70 -8.16
N MET A 185 15.70 -9.48 -7.50
CA MET A 185 16.07 -10.31 -6.36
C MET A 185 17.12 -11.36 -6.73
N ILE A 186 17.77 -11.94 -5.72
CA ILE A 186 18.70 -13.06 -5.86
C ILE A 186 17.93 -14.33 -6.25
N LYS A 187 16.76 -14.56 -5.62
CA LYS A 187 15.92 -15.74 -5.90
C LYS A 187 14.53 -15.32 -6.38
N PRO A 188 14.01 -15.91 -7.47
CA PRO A 188 12.63 -15.74 -7.85
C PRO A 188 11.72 -16.32 -6.76
N ARG A 189 10.57 -15.68 -6.51
CA ARG A 189 9.62 -16.12 -5.49
C ARG A 189 8.20 -15.69 -5.82
N LYS A 190 7.21 -16.50 -5.46
CA LYS A 190 5.79 -16.13 -5.37
C LYS A 190 5.21 -16.57 -4.02
N PHE A 191 4.04 -16.04 -3.64
CA PHE A 191 3.46 -16.25 -2.31
C PHE A 191 4.38 -15.79 -1.16
N SER A 192 5.21 -14.78 -1.43
CA SER A 192 6.09 -14.16 -0.43
C SER A 192 5.42 -12.95 0.19
N SER A 193 5.91 -12.53 1.36
CA SER A 193 5.42 -11.33 2.03
C SER A 193 6.47 -10.23 2.02
N GLY A 194 6.05 -9.00 1.73
CA GLY A 194 6.90 -7.82 1.77
C GLY A 194 6.71 -7.07 3.08
N VAL A 195 7.78 -6.53 3.65
CA VAL A 195 7.72 -5.61 4.81
C VAL A 195 8.82 -4.55 4.72
N PHE A 196 8.61 -3.39 5.35
CA PHE A 196 9.68 -2.44 5.62
C PHE A 196 10.15 -2.57 7.06
N MET A 197 11.45 -2.75 7.25
CA MET A 197 12.12 -2.87 8.55
C MET A 197 13.54 -2.29 8.42
N ASP A 198 14.09 -1.68 9.46
CA ASP A 198 15.46 -1.16 9.49
C ASP A 198 15.79 -0.19 8.33
N GLY A 199 14.78 0.53 7.82
CA GLY A 199 14.93 1.42 6.67
C GLY A 199 15.10 0.71 5.31
N LYS A 200 14.95 -0.62 5.27
CA LYS A 200 15.09 -1.46 4.08
C LYS A 200 13.79 -2.17 3.75
N PHE A 201 13.68 -2.64 2.51
CA PHE A 201 12.57 -3.50 2.09
C PHE A 201 12.98 -4.96 2.24
N TYR A 202 12.13 -5.77 2.85
CA TYR A 202 12.36 -7.20 3.02
C TYR A 202 11.28 -7.97 2.28
N VAL A 203 11.68 -9.06 1.65
CA VAL A 203 10.77 -10.03 1.05
C VAL A 203 11.05 -11.42 1.60
N ILE A 204 10.06 -12.03 2.22
CA ILE A 204 10.25 -13.16 3.13
C ILE A 204 9.41 -14.35 2.66
N GLY A 205 10.03 -15.52 2.64
CA GLY A 205 9.38 -16.78 2.31
C GLY A 205 8.91 -16.87 0.86
N GLY A 206 7.80 -17.56 0.65
CA GLY A 206 7.28 -17.92 -0.67
C GLY A 206 7.90 -19.21 -1.23
N ILE A 207 7.69 -19.46 -2.52
CA ILE A 207 8.24 -20.62 -3.24
C ILE A 207 9.01 -20.15 -4.47
N SER A 208 10.15 -20.79 -4.76
CA SER A 208 11.05 -20.41 -5.85
C SER A 208 10.92 -21.28 -7.10
N SER A 209 10.45 -22.52 -6.94
CA SER A 209 10.20 -23.45 -8.05
C SER A 209 8.80 -24.04 -7.96
N ASN A 210 8.38 -24.69 -9.04
CA ASN A 210 7.09 -25.40 -9.10
C ASN A 210 7.07 -26.67 -8.25
N ASP A 211 8.23 -27.13 -7.76
CA ASP A 211 8.34 -28.27 -6.84
C ASP A 211 7.75 -27.95 -5.46
N SER A 212 7.25 -26.73 -5.27
CA SER A 212 6.49 -26.31 -4.09
C SER A 212 7.28 -26.32 -2.80
N ASN A 213 8.61 -26.41 -2.90
CA ASN A 213 9.50 -26.31 -1.76
C ASN A 213 9.53 -24.86 -1.24
N PRO A 214 9.07 -24.62 0.00
CA PRO A 214 9.03 -23.29 0.57
C PRO A 214 10.42 -22.76 0.89
N LEU A 215 10.61 -21.48 0.62
CA LEU A 215 11.79 -20.74 1.02
C LEU A 215 11.73 -20.46 2.54
N THR A 216 12.80 -20.81 3.24
CA THR A 216 13.03 -20.41 4.63
C THR A 216 13.76 -19.07 4.73
N CYS A 217 14.38 -18.60 3.64
CA CYS A 217 15.10 -17.33 3.60
C CYS A 217 14.19 -16.13 3.28
N GLY A 218 14.61 -14.97 3.75
CA GLY A 218 14.21 -13.68 3.23
C GLY A 218 15.34 -13.04 2.43
N GLU A 219 15.04 -11.96 1.73
CA GLU A 219 16.04 -11.07 1.15
C GLU A 219 15.71 -9.63 1.58
N GLU A 220 16.75 -8.86 1.92
CA GLU A 220 16.65 -7.43 2.16
C GLU A 220 17.17 -6.64 0.95
N TYR A 221 16.48 -5.58 0.60
CA TYR A 221 16.85 -4.59 -0.40
C TYR A 221 17.16 -3.28 0.29
N ASP A 222 18.40 -2.85 0.14
CA ASP A 222 18.88 -1.57 0.60
C ASP A 222 18.64 -0.52 -0.49
N LEU A 223 17.81 0.49 -0.19
CA LEU A 223 17.37 1.49 -1.18
C LEU A 223 18.50 2.45 -1.57
N ASP A 224 19.48 2.66 -0.70
CA ASP A 224 20.60 3.60 -0.91
C ASP A 224 21.67 2.96 -1.79
N THR A 225 22.02 1.71 -1.50
CA THR A 225 23.04 0.95 -2.25
C THR A 225 22.48 0.22 -3.46
N GLN A 226 21.15 0.06 -3.52
CA GLN A 226 20.42 -0.70 -4.55
C GLN A 226 20.89 -2.16 -4.63
N LYS A 227 21.14 -2.79 -3.47
CA LYS A 227 21.64 -4.16 -3.39
C LYS A 227 20.71 -5.05 -2.58
N TRP A 228 20.63 -6.29 -3.04
CA TRP A 228 19.95 -7.38 -2.33
C TRP A 228 20.94 -8.18 -1.49
N THR A 229 20.52 -8.55 -0.28
CA THR A 229 21.25 -9.45 0.61
C THR A 229 20.32 -10.56 1.09
N GLU A 230 20.72 -11.82 0.93
CA GLU A 230 19.97 -12.96 1.44
C GLU A 230 20.12 -13.08 2.96
N ILE A 231 19.00 -13.32 3.64
CA ILE A 231 18.93 -13.56 5.07
C ILE A 231 18.34 -14.96 5.30
N PRO A 232 19.12 -15.91 5.84
CA PRO A 232 18.64 -17.25 6.11
C PRO A 232 17.59 -17.25 7.24
N ASN A 233 16.74 -18.28 7.25
CA ASN A 233 15.84 -18.61 8.37
C ASN A 233 14.88 -17.47 8.81
N MET A 234 14.41 -16.63 7.89
CA MET A 234 13.37 -15.63 8.17
C MET A 234 11.93 -16.18 8.08
N SER A 235 11.78 -17.42 7.63
CA SER A 235 10.48 -18.09 7.47
C SER A 235 10.62 -19.54 7.93
N PRO A 236 9.62 -20.10 8.64
CA PRO A 236 9.64 -21.49 9.09
C PRO A 236 9.54 -22.50 7.93
N GLY A 237 9.39 -22.05 6.68
CA GLY A 237 9.34 -22.95 5.52
C GLY A 237 8.09 -23.84 5.51
N GLY A 238 6.96 -23.34 6.03
CA GLY A 238 5.76 -24.14 6.29
C GLY A 238 4.58 -23.92 5.34
N GLY A 239 4.76 -23.24 4.20
CA GLY A 239 3.67 -22.88 3.28
C GLY A 239 3.71 -23.71 2.00
N GLY A 240 2.86 -24.74 1.89
CA GLY A 240 2.56 -25.31 0.58
C GLY A 240 1.88 -24.28 -0.34
N PRO A 241 1.78 -24.52 -1.65
CA PRO A 241 1.23 -23.58 -2.66
C PRO A 241 -0.26 -23.25 -2.49
N ARG A 242 -0.92 -23.79 -1.46
CA ARG A 242 -2.33 -23.56 -1.11
C ARG A 242 -2.52 -22.71 0.16
N MET A 243 -1.44 -22.28 0.79
CA MET A 243 -1.50 -21.46 2.00
C MET A 243 -1.27 -19.99 1.67
N ALA A 244 -1.88 -19.10 2.46
CA ALA A 244 -1.64 -17.69 2.38
C ALA A 244 -0.12 -17.39 2.51
N PRO A 245 0.37 -16.30 1.89
CA PRO A 245 1.71 -15.80 2.17
C PRO A 245 1.93 -15.64 3.69
N PRO A 246 3.20 -15.68 4.17
CA PRO A 246 3.49 -15.45 5.59
C PRO A 246 2.77 -14.20 6.13
N LEU A 247 1.99 -14.35 7.20
CA LEU A 247 1.25 -13.22 7.77
C LEU A 247 2.20 -12.41 8.65
N LEU A 248 2.80 -11.37 8.06
CA LEU A 248 3.86 -10.60 8.68
C LEU A 248 3.39 -9.19 9.05
N ALA A 249 3.92 -8.68 10.16
CA ALA A 249 3.79 -7.29 10.56
C ALA A 249 5.10 -6.80 11.17
N VAL A 250 5.42 -5.53 10.94
CA VAL A 250 6.56 -4.86 11.60
C VAL A 250 6.01 -3.83 12.56
N ALA A 251 6.37 -3.94 13.83
CA ALA A 251 5.98 -3.01 14.88
C ALA A 251 7.20 -2.63 15.70
N SER A 252 7.41 -1.33 15.93
CA SER A 252 8.60 -0.82 16.63
C SER A 252 9.92 -1.36 16.07
N ASN A 253 9.96 -1.52 14.73
CA ASN A 253 11.10 -2.07 14.01
C ASN A 253 11.42 -3.56 14.30
N GLU A 254 10.51 -4.28 14.94
CA GLU A 254 10.59 -5.73 15.15
C GLU A 254 9.61 -6.45 14.23
N LEU A 255 10.05 -7.60 13.70
CA LEU A 255 9.26 -8.42 12.78
C LEU A 255 8.47 -9.48 13.57
N TYR A 256 7.17 -9.53 13.30
CA TYR A 256 6.26 -10.50 13.85
C TYR A 256 5.61 -11.34 12.74
N ALA A 257 5.43 -12.63 13.02
CA ALA A 257 4.73 -13.57 12.17
C ALA A 257 3.54 -14.17 12.93
N ALA A 258 2.36 -14.09 12.34
CA ALA A 258 1.15 -14.70 12.88
C ALA A 258 0.96 -16.11 12.30
N ASP A 259 0.84 -17.10 13.18
CA ASP A 259 0.45 -18.46 12.85
C ASP A 259 -1.01 -18.65 13.25
N CYS A 260 -1.92 -18.49 12.29
CA CYS A 260 -3.36 -18.59 12.55
C CYS A 260 -3.79 -20.02 12.92
N ALA A 261 -3.07 -21.05 12.47
CA ALA A 261 -3.41 -22.43 12.76
C ALA A 261 -3.03 -22.80 14.20
N ALA A 262 -1.85 -22.35 14.64
CA ALA A 262 -1.40 -22.52 16.02
C ALA A 262 -1.98 -21.47 16.99
N MET A 263 -2.59 -20.40 16.47
CA MET A 263 -2.99 -19.21 17.23
C MET A 263 -1.81 -18.56 17.98
N GLU A 264 -0.64 -18.55 17.34
CA GLU A 264 0.61 -18.04 17.92
C GLU A 264 1.09 -16.78 17.19
N LEU A 265 1.74 -15.90 17.95
CA LEU A 265 2.51 -14.78 17.41
C LEU A 265 3.99 -15.03 17.69
N LYS A 266 4.79 -15.12 16.63
CA LYS A 266 6.24 -15.33 16.70
C LYS A 266 6.95 -14.02 16.39
N MET A 267 8.03 -13.74 17.11
CA MET A 267 8.87 -12.56 16.89
C MET A 267 10.23 -13.02 16.40
N TYR A 268 10.71 -12.44 15.31
CA TYR A 268 12.00 -12.78 14.74
C TYR A 268 13.15 -12.19 15.56
N SER A 269 14.07 -13.03 16.01
CA SER A 269 15.30 -12.63 16.70
C SER A 269 16.37 -12.24 15.69
N LYS A 270 16.56 -10.94 15.47
CA LYS A 270 17.62 -10.42 14.58
C LYS A 270 19.03 -10.90 14.95
N LYS A 271 19.29 -11.10 16.24
CA LYS A 271 20.59 -11.56 16.75
C LYS A 271 20.86 -13.03 16.40
N ASN A 272 19.83 -13.87 16.52
CA ASN A 272 19.96 -15.31 16.33
C ASN A 272 19.60 -15.75 14.90
N LYS A 273 18.94 -14.88 14.14
CA LYS A 273 18.35 -15.16 12.83
C LYS A 273 17.34 -16.31 12.87
N GLU A 274 16.46 -16.29 13.87
CA GLU A 274 15.44 -17.32 14.14
C GLU A 274 14.15 -16.69 14.66
#